data_AF-A0A933MFF7-F1
#
_entry.id   AF-A0A933MFF7-F1
#
_cell.length_a   1.000
_cell.length_b   1.000
_cell.length_c   1.000
_cell.angle_alpha   90.00
_cell.angle_beta   90.00
_cell.angle_gamma   90.00
#
_symmetry.space_group_name_H-M   'P 1'
#
loop_
_entity.id
_entity.type
_entity.pdbx_description
1 polymer ?
#
loop_
_entity_poly.entity_id
_entity_poly.type
_entity_poly.pdbx_seq_one_letter_code
_entity_poly.pdbx_strand_id
1 'polypeptide(L)'
;MGPEEKKPKTGRTGPAWDRTILLADDDETLRVIIRKALRDKYRLLDAADGAEALRMTQRYLPDLVLLDVNMPQLTGEEVAKEIRANPRTRMIPIIMLTVNAELAHKLQGFESGADDYVIKPFDATELKARIEAVLRRNQEALSASPLTMLPGGAMIERETNGRIQNGETFAFIYIDIDHFKSFNDAYGYAEGDRVIRYAAQIVSKAVSALGGPRDFVGHVGGDDFVVIASPAKAEKLAERIASHFDQKAPLFYNPEDRLRGYVAAKDRQGREERFPIMSLSIAIATNEKRSLDRYAKVSETVSEIKRFLKSRSMGRGSSWLLDRRRDR
;
A
#
# COMPACT_ATOMS: atom_id res chain seq x y z
N MET A 1 37.78 -39.75 2.05
CA MET A 1 37.57 -38.72 1.02
C MET A 1 36.34 -39.09 0.23
N GLY A 2 35.17 -38.57 0.64
CA GLY A 2 33.93 -38.71 -0.12
C GLY A 2 33.75 -37.50 -1.04
N PRO A 3 33.23 -37.65 -2.26
CA PRO A 3 33.09 -36.53 -3.19
C PRO A 3 31.95 -35.60 -2.74
N GLU A 4 32.28 -34.32 -2.55
CA GLU A 4 31.30 -33.26 -2.31
C GLU A 4 30.43 -33.05 -3.56
N GLU A 5 29.14 -33.36 -3.43
CA GLU A 5 28.11 -32.94 -4.38
C GLU A 5 28.00 -31.41 -4.42
N LYS A 6 28.47 -30.83 -5.53
CA LYS A 6 28.25 -29.42 -5.85
C LYS A 6 26.76 -29.17 -6.07
N LYS A 7 26.12 -28.49 -5.12
CA LYS A 7 24.77 -27.92 -5.29
C LYS A 7 24.71 -27.07 -6.57
N PRO A 8 23.67 -27.19 -7.40
CA PRO A 8 23.54 -26.37 -8.60
C PRO A 8 23.29 -24.91 -8.22
N LYS A 9 24.12 -24.01 -8.74
CA LYS A 9 23.93 -22.56 -8.68
C LYS A 9 22.68 -22.20 -9.50
N THR A 10 21.55 -21.96 -8.83
CA THR A 10 20.35 -21.42 -9.48
C THR A 10 20.53 -19.92 -9.75
N GLY A 11 21.33 -19.59 -10.76
CA GLY A 11 21.31 -18.27 -11.37
C GLY A 11 20.06 -18.14 -12.23
N ARG A 12 19.01 -17.47 -11.72
CA ARG A 12 17.82 -17.14 -12.51
C ARG A 12 18.18 -16.05 -13.53
N THR A 13 18.52 -16.43 -14.75
CA THR A 13 18.68 -15.53 -15.90
C THR A 13 17.35 -15.41 -16.65
N GLY A 14 16.33 -14.90 -15.97
CA GLY A 14 15.02 -14.57 -16.57
C GLY A 14 14.59 -13.17 -16.14
N PRO A 15 13.69 -12.51 -16.90
CA PRO A 15 13.14 -11.23 -16.46
C PRO A 15 12.51 -11.39 -15.07
N ALA A 16 12.78 -10.45 -14.16
CA ALA A 16 12.13 -10.41 -12.86
C ALA A 16 10.67 -10.01 -13.07
N TRP A 17 9.77 -10.99 -13.15
CA TRP A 17 8.35 -10.71 -13.26
C TRP A 17 7.83 -10.19 -11.94
N ASP A 18 7.27 -8.98 -11.96
CA ASP A 18 6.72 -8.32 -10.78
C ASP A 18 5.34 -8.88 -10.39
N ARG A 19 4.62 -9.48 -11.36
CA ARG A 19 3.26 -10.01 -11.19
C ARG A 19 2.99 -11.27 -12.02
N THR A 20 2.09 -12.12 -11.51
CA THR A 20 1.62 -13.36 -12.13
C THR A 20 0.17 -13.23 -12.57
N ILE A 21 -0.13 -13.55 -13.82
CA ILE A 21 -1.50 -13.60 -14.36
C ILE A 21 -1.83 -15.05 -14.71
N LEU A 22 -3.00 -15.52 -14.28
CA LEU A 22 -3.58 -16.76 -14.77
C LEU A 22 -4.44 -16.44 -15.99
N LEU A 23 -4.22 -17.15 -17.09
CA LEU A 23 -4.98 -17.07 -18.33
C LEU A 23 -5.72 -18.40 -18.53
N ALA A 24 -7.03 -18.35 -18.38
CA ALA A 24 -7.93 -19.48 -18.56
C ALA A 24 -8.83 -19.24 -19.76
N ASP A 25 -8.66 -20.06 -20.78
CA ASP A 25 -9.38 -20.02 -22.05
C ASP A 25 -9.22 -21.40 -22.67
N ASP A 26 -10.21 -21.96 -23.37
CA ASP A 26 -10.07 -23.26 -24.02
C ASP A 26 -9.38 -23.16 -25.40
N ASP A 27 -9.40 -21.99 -26.04
CA ASP A 27 -8.69 -21.71 -27.29
C ASP A 27 -7.17 -21.56 -27.08
N GLU A 28 -6.43 -22.61 -27.43
CA GLU A 28 -4.96 -22.63 -27.37
C GLU A 28 -4.30 -21.52 -28.20
N THR A 29 -4.86 -21.20 -29.37
CA THR A 29 -4.31 -20.16 -30.26
C THR A 29 -4.40 -18.80 -29.59
N LEU A 30 -5.55 -18.49 -29.00
CA LEU A 30 -5.76 -17.26 -28.27
C LEU A 30 -4.85 -17.17 -27.04
N ARG A 31 -4.69 -18.27 -26.28
CA ARG A 31 -3.74 -18.32 -25.15
C ARG A 31 -2.32 -17.98 -25.60
N VAL A 32 -1.86 -18.53 -26.72
CA VAL A 32 -0.54 -18.24 -27.29
C VAL A 32 -0.40 -16.77 -27.69
N ILE A 33 -1.43 -16.17 -28.28
CA ILE A 33 -1.43 -14.75 -28.69
C ILE A 33 -1.33 -13.83 -27.46
N ILE A 34 -2.18 -14.03 -26.46
CA ILE A 34 -2.19 -13.23 -25.22
C ILE A 34 -0.87 -13.41 -24.47
N ARG A 35 -0.37 -14.65 -24.34
CA ARG A 35 0.92 -14.94 -23.72
C ARG A 35 2.06 -14.20 -24.41
N LYS A 36 2.12 -14.23 -25.75
CA LYS A 36 3.12 -13.46 -26.52
C LYS A 36 3.01 -11.97 -26.26
N ALA A 37 1.80 -11.43 -26.16
CA ALA A 37 1.58 -10.01 -25.91
C ALA A 37 1.99 -9.58 -24.49
N LEU A 38 1.79 -10.43 -23.48
CA LEU A 38 1.91 -10.06 -22.06
C LEU A 38 3.22 -10.50 -21.38
N ARG A 39 3.97 -11.45 -21.96
CA ARG A 39 5.16 -12.07 -21.34
C ARG A 39 6.28 -11.11 -20.94
N ASP A 40 6.35 -9.93 -21.54
CA ASP A 40 7.42 -8.96 -21.29
C ASP A 40 7.25 -8.26 -19.92
N LYS A 41 6.03 -8.24 -19.37
CA LYS A 41 5.71 -7.60 -18.09
C LYS A 41 5.26 -8.60 -17.01
N TYR A 42 4.67 -9.72 -17.41
CA TYR A 42 3.97 -10.62 -16.49
C TYR A 42 4.44 -12.06 -16.62
N ARG A 43 4.41 -12.80 -15.51
CA ARG A 43 4.50 -14.26 -15.53
C ARG A 43 3.11 -14.84 -15.85
N LEU A 44 2.99 -15.62 -16.92
CA LEU A 44 1.72 -16.18 -17.36
C LEU A 44 1.60 -17.66 -16.98
N LEU A 45 0.51 -17.99 -16.30
CA LEU A 45 0.05 -19.36 -16.06
C LEU A 45 -1.11 -19.64 -17.02
N ASP A 46 -1.09 -20.75 -17.77
CA ASP A 46 -2.21 -21.12 -18.65
C ASP A 46 -3.05 -22.21 -17.97
N ALA A 47 -4.37 -22.11 -18.15
CA ALA A 47 -5.33 -23.17 -17.87
C ALA A 47 -6.20 -23.39 -19.11
N ALA A 48 -6.45 -24.65 -19.47
CA ALA A 48 -7.22 -25.00 -20.66
C ALA A 48 -8.73 -25.16 -20.38
N ASP A 49 -9.13 -25.20 -19.11
CA ASP A 49 -10.52 -25.33 -18.68
C ASP A 49 -10.75 -24.67 -17.30
N GLY A 50 -12.02 -24.54 -16.92
CA GLY A 50 -12.38 -23.85 -15.68
C GLY A 50 -11.99 -24.58 -14.40
N ALA A 51 -11.97 -25.92 -14.40
CA ALA A 51 -11.56 -26.70 -13.22
C ALA A 51 -10.06 -26.54 -12.94
N GLU A 52 -9.24 -26.57 -13.99
CA GLU A 52 -7.83 -26.26 -13.92
C GLU A 52 -7.60 -24.81 -13.45
N ALA A 53 -8.34 -23.85 -14.02
CA ALA A 53 -8.25 -22.44 -13.64
C ALA A 53 -8.50 -22.22 -12.15
N LEU A 54 -9.57 -22.83 -11.60
CA LEU A 54 -9.89 -22.74 -10.18
C LEU A 54 -8.79 -23.35 -9.31
N ARG A 55 -8.33 -24.56 -9.63
CA ARG A 55 -7.27 -25.26 -8.91
C ARG A 55 -5.96 -24.47 -8.91
N MET A 56 -5.58 -23.91 -10.05
CA MET A 56 -4.37 -23.09 -10.19
C MET A 56 -4.50 -21.77 -9.43
N THR A 57 -5.67 -21.13 -9.45
CA THR A 57 -5.92 -19.89 -8.69
C THR A 57 -5.70 -20.13 -7.19
N GLN A 58 -6.28 -21.19 -6.64
CA GLN A 58 -6.15 -21.54 -5.21
C GLN A 58 -4.72 -21.93 -4.83
N ARG A 59 -3.98 -22.59 -5.73
CA ARG A 59 -2.61 -23.05 -5.48
C ARG A 59 -1.57 -21.95 -5.60
N TYR A 60 -1.67 -21.11 -6.62
CA TYR A 60 -0.62 -20.15 -6.97
C TYR A 60 -0.93 -18.71 -6.58
N LEU A 61 -2.19 -18.39 -6.22
CA LEU A 61 -2.64 -17.05 -5.83
C LEU A 61 -2.15 -15.97 -6.82
N PRO A 62 -2.56 -16.04 -8.10
CA PRO A 62 -2.15 -15.06 -9.10
C PRO A 62 -2.62 -13.66 -8.73
N ASP A 63 -1.94 -12.64 -9.25
CA ASP A 63 -2.29 -11.23 -9.04
C ASP A 63 -3.52 -10.80 -9.86
N LEU A 64 -3.89 -11.56 -10.90
CA LEU A 64 -5.10 -11.39 -11.71
C LEU A 64 -5.45 -12.68 -12.45
N VAL A 65 -6.75 -12.90 -12.69
CA VAL A 65 -7.26 -13.99 -13.54
C VAL A 65 -7.93 -13.40 -14.78
N LEU A 66 -7.45 -13.79 -15.96
CA LEU A 66 -8.12 -13.62 -17.25
C LEU A 66 -8.91 -14.90 -17.51
N LEU A 67 -10.22 -14.77 -17.71
CA LEU A 67 -11.12 -15.91 -17.67
C LEU A 67 -12.11 -15.87 -18.83
N ASP A 68 -12.03 -16.83 -19.73
CA ASP A 68 -13.06 -16.97 -20.75
C ASP A 68 -14.41 -17.36 -20.13
N VAL A 69 -15.50 -16.81 -20.68
CA VAL A 69 -16.86 -17.14 -20.22
C VAL A 69 -17.19 -18.61 -20.52
N ASN A 70 -16.81 -19.12 -21.70
CA ASN A 70 -17.26 -20.40 -22.25
C ASN A 70 -16.13 -21.41 -22.25
N MET A 71 -15.91 -22.09 -21.13
CA MET A 71 -14.91 -23.16 -21.03
C MET A 71 -15.53 -24.50 -20.64
N PRO A 72 -14.87 -25.63 -20.98
CA PRO A 72 -15.25 -26.95 -20.49
C PRO A 72 -15.14 -27.08 -18.96
N GLN A 73 -15.83 -28.09 -18.42
CA GLN A 73 -15.89 -28.48 -16.99
C GLN A 73 -16.56 -27.45 -16.07
N LEU A 74 -16.07 -26.21 -16.07
CA LEU A 74 -16.66 -25.06 -15.38
C LEU A 74 -16.60 -23.86 -16.31
N THR A 75 -17.71 -23.12 -16.38
CA THR A 75 -17.77 -21.82 -17.05
C THR A 75 -16.94 -20.79 -16.28
N GLY A 76 -16.53 -19.71 -16.95
CA GLY A 76 -15.82 -18.63 -16.28
C GLY A 76 -16.64 -17.99 -15.14
N GLU A 77 -17.96 -17.92 -15.28
CA GLU A 77 -18.83 -17.40 -14.21
C GLU A 77 -18.84 -18.30 -12.97
N GLU A 78 -18.88 -19.63 -13.16
CA GLU A 78 -18.81 -20.59 -12.05
C GLU A 78 -17.46 -20.50 -11.35
N VAL A 79 -16.37 -20.43 -12.11
CA VAL A 79 -15.02 -20.23 -11.56
C VAL A 79 -14.93 -18.90 -10.80
N ALA A 80 -15.50 -17.81 -11.33
CA ALA A 80 -15.49 -16.52 -10.65
C ALA A 80 -16.26 -16.55 -9.33
N LYS A 81 -17.44 -17.21 -9.30
CA LYS A 81 -18.22 -17.41 -8.06
C LYS A 81 -17.42 -18.20 -7.02
N GLU A 82 -16.75 -19.28 -7.42
CA GLU A 82 -15.92 -20.08 -6.51
C GLU A 82 -14.70 -19.30 -5.98
N ILE A 83 -14.06 -18.49 -6.84
CA ILE A 83 -12.97 -17.59 -6.43
C ILE A 83 -13.46 -16.59 -5.38
N ARG A 84 -14.66 -16.02 -5.56
CA ARG A 84 -15.27 -15.06 -4.63
C ARG A 84 -15.76 -15.70 -3.33
N ALA A 85 -16.23 -16.94 -3.37
CA ALA A 85 -16.68 -17.68 -2.19
C ALA A 85 -15.52 -18.04 -1.24
N ASN A 86 -14.30 -18.21 -1.77
CA ASN A 86 -13.14 -18.61 -0.99
C ASN A 86 -12.41 -17.40 -0.37
N PRO A 87 -12.30 -17.29 0.98
CA PRO A 87 -11.68 -16.15 1.65
C PRO A 87 -10.23 -15.86 1.24
N ARG A 88 -9.48 -16.88 0.77
CA ARG A 88 -8.08 -16.73 0.33
C ARG A 88 -7.96 -16.14 -1.07
N THR A 89 -8.97 -16.32 -1.92
CA THR A 89 -8.92 -15.92 -3.34
C THR A 89 -9.91 -14.80 -3.67
N ARG A 90 -10.84 -14.47 -2.76
CA ARG A 90 -11.93 -13.51 -3.02
C ARG A 90 -11.49 -12.10 -3.40
N MET A 91 -10.24 -11.72 -3.11
CA MET A 91 -9.67 -10.41 -3.46
C MET A 91 -8.83 -10.43 -4.75
N ILE A 92 -8.68 -11.60 -5.40
CA ILE A 92 -7.95 -11.71 -6.67
C ILE A 92 -8.84 -11.10 -7.75
N PRO A 93 -8.35 -10.12 -8.52
CA PRO A 93 -9.16 -9.48 -9.53
C PRO A 93 -9.37 -10.41 -10.73
N ILE A 94 -10.57 -10.35 -11.31
CA ILE A 94 -11.01 -11.21 -12.41
C ILE A 94 -11.44 -10.32 -13.58
N ILE A 95 -10.86 -10.56 -14.75
CA ILE A 95 -11.31 -9.97 -16.01
C ILE A 95 -11.88 -11.09 -16.87
N MET A 96 -13.15 -10.96 -17.24
CA MET A 96 -13.83 -11.93 -18.10
C MET A 96 -13.59 -11.61 -19.57
N LEU A 97 -13.30 -12.63 -20.37
CA LEU A 97 -13.20 -12.55 -21.83
C LEU A 97 -14.47 -13.16 -22.43
N THR A 98 -15.15 -12.45 -23.33
CA THR A 98 -16.44 -12.89 -23.86
C THR A 98 -16.61 -12.54 -25.33
N VAL A 99 -17.29 -13.39 -26.11
CA VAL A 99 -17.66 -13.10 -27.50
C VAL A 99 -18.96 -12.30 -27.63
N ASN A 100 -19.74 -12.16 -26.56
CA ASN A 100 -21.08 -11.58 -26.59
C ASN A 100 -21.12 -10.22 -25.86
N ALA A 101 -21.25 -9.14 -26.64
CA ALA A 101 -21.33 -7.77 -26.12
C ALA A 101 -22.59 -7.50 -25.28
N GLU A 102 -23.74 -8.08 -25.64
CA GLU A 102 -24.97 -7.95 -24.85
C GLU A 102 -24.86 -8.68 -23.51
N LEU A 103 -24.21 -9.85 -23.52
CA LEU A 103 -23.93 -10.61 -22.30
C LEU A 103 -22.95 -9.82 -21.41
N ALA A 104 -21.90 -9.22 -21.97
CA ALA A 104 -20.98 -8.36 -21.22
C ALA A 104 -21.73 -7.22 -20.52
N HIS A 105 -22.62 -6.52 -21.23
CA HIS A 105 -23.44 -5.45 -20.67
C HIS A 105 -24.41 -5.93 -19.59
N LYS A 106 -25.06 -7.09 -19.79
CA LYS A 106 -25.95 -7.69 -18.78
C LYS A 106 -25.17 -8.09 -17.53
N LEU A 107 -24.07 -8.82 -17.70
CA LEU A 107 -23.23 -9.31 -16.60
C LEU A 107 -22.53 -8.19 -15.84
N GLN A 108 -22.25 -7.06 -16.48
CA GLN A 108 -21.74 -5.86 -15.80
C GLN A 108 -22.76 -5.29 -14.79
N GLY A 109 -24.07 -5.55 -14.98
CA GLY A 109 -25.13 -5.21 -14.05
C GLY A 109 -25.50 -6.31 -13.03
N PHE A 110 -24.93 -7.50 -13.13
CA PHE A 110 -25.17 -8.63 -12.21
C PHE A 110 -23.93 -8.94 -11.35
N GLU A 111 -24.13 -9.53 -10.16
CA GLU A 111 -23.07 -9.92 -9.22
C GLU A 111 -22.31 -11.19 -9.69
N SER A 112 -21.76 -11.21 -10.91
CA SER A 112 -21.01 -12.37 -11.45
C SER A 112 -19.70 -12.63 -10.69
N GLY A 113 -19.22 -11.63 -9.96
CA GLY A 113 -17.92 -11.65 -9.30
C GLY A 113 -16.77 -11.11 -10.17
N ALA A 114 -16.98 -10.73 -11.43
CA ALA A 114 -15.92 -10.13 -12.27
C ALA A 114 -15.69 -8.63 -11.98
N ASP A 115 -14.45 -8.16 -12.15
CA ASP A 115 -14.06 -6.74 -11.97
C ASP A 115 -14.05 -5.94 -13.28
N ASP A 116 -13.92 -6.62 -14.43
CA ASP A 116 -14.03 -6.03 -15.77
C ASP A 116 -14.37 -7.12 -16.81
N TYR A 117 -14.80 -6.66 -17.99
CA TYR A 117 -15.11 -7.51 -19.14
C TYR A 117 -14.40 -7.01 -20.39
N VAL A 118 -13.92 -7.94 -21.22
CA VAL A 118 -13.31 -7.66 -22.52
C VAL A 118 -14.02 -8.46 -23.59
N ILE A 119 -14.50 -7.77 -24.61
CA ILE A 119 -15.21 -8.39 -25.74
C ILE A 119 -14.18 -8.87 -26.76
N LYS A 120 -14.32 -10.13 -27.21
CA LYS A 120 -13.54 -10.74 -28.29
C LYS A 120 -14.18 -10.39 -29.65
N PRO A 121 -13.38 -10.12 -30.69
CA PRO A 121 -11.92 -9.97 -30.66
C PRO A 121 -11.51 -8.62 -30.05
N PHE A 122 -10.40 -8.60 -29.31
CA PHE A 122 -9.83 -7.39 -28.70
C PHE A 122 -8.41 -7.13 -29.20
N ASP A 123 -7.99 -5.87 -29.13
CA ASP A 123 -6.60 -5.52 -29.35
C ASP A 123 -5.73 -5.83 -28.11
N ALA A 124 -4.49 -6.26 -28.34
CA ALA A 124 -3.55 -6.56 -27.26
C ALA A 124 -3.23 -5.32 -26.39
N THR A 125 -3.26 -4.13 -26.97
CA THR A 125 -3.07 -2.85 -26.25
C THR A 125 -4.25 -2.55 -25.35
N GLU A 126 -5.48 -2.80 -25.81
CA GLU A 126 -6.69 -2.65 -24.98
C GLU A 126 -6.63 -3.60 -23.78
N LEU A 127 -6.35 -4.89 -24.02
CA LEU A 127 -6.26 -5.88 -22.95
C LEU A 127 -5.21 -5.48 -21.90
N LYS A 128 -4.02 -5.05 -22.35
CA LYS A 128 -2.97 -4.53 -21.46
C LYS A 128 -3.45 -3.36 -20.61
N ALA A 129 -4.11 -2.37 -21.23
CA ALA A 129 -4.60 -1.21 -20.52
C ALA A 129 -5.64 -1.58 -19.45
N ARG A 130 -6.54 -2.53 -19.75
CA ARG A 130 -7.54 -3.04 -18.79
C ARG A 130 -6.90 -3.80 -17.64
N ILE A 131 -5.96 -4.70 -17.93
CA ILE A 131 -5.17 -5.41 -16.91
C ILE A 131 -4.48 -4.43 -15.98
N GLU A 132 -3.79 -3.42 -16.52
CA GLU A 132 -3.10 -2.40 -15.73
C GLU A 132 -4.06 -1.58 -14.88
N ALA A 133 -5.24 -1.22 -15.41
CA ALA A 133 -6.25 -0.48 -14.69
C ALA A 133 -6.88 -1.28 -13.54
N VAL A 134 -7.24 -2.55 -13.77
CA VAL A 134 -7.80 -3.44 -12.75
C VAL A 134 -6.77 -3.73 -11.65
N LEU A 135 -5.54 -4.09 -12.02
CA LEU A 135 -4.48 -4.34 -11.07
C LEU A 135 -4.15 -3.09 -10.21
N ARG A 136 -4.16 -1.90 -10.81
CA ARG A 136 -3.94 -0.64 -10.08
C ARG A 136 -5.07 -0.41 -9.06
N ARG A 137 -6.33 -0.51 -9.48
CA ARG A 137 -7.49 -0.35 -8.58
C ARG A 137 -7.47 -1.36 -7.44
N ASN A 138 -7.16 -2.62 -7.71
CA ASN A 138 -7.09 -3.64 -6.67
C ASN A 138 -5.95 -3.37 -5.67
N GLN A 139 -4.79 -2.93 -6.16
CA GLN A 139 -3.67 -2.56 -5.29
C GLN A 139 -4.00 -1.35 -4.41
N GLU A 140 -4.69 -0.34 -4.95
CA GLU A 140 -5.17 0.82 -4.20
C GLU A 140 -6.15 0.39 -3.11
N ALA A 141 -7.15 -0.44 -3.45
CA ALA A 141 -8.14 -0.95 -2.50
C ALA A 141 -7.51 -1.81 -1.38
N LEU A 142 -6.58 -2.70 -1.72
CA LEU A 142 -5.92 -3.58 -0.75
C LEU A 142 -4.92 -2.85 0.15
N SER A 143 -4.36 -1.75 -0.33
CA SER A 143 -3.40 -0.98 0.45
C SER A 143 -4.06 0.10 1.30
N ALA A 144 -5.25 0.59 0.94
CA ALA A 144 -5.89 1.67 1.68
C ALA A 144 -6.19 1.26 3.13
N SER A 145 -5.86 2.14 4.08
CA SER A 145 -6.24 1.94 5.47
C SER A 145 -7.78 2.04 5.58
N PRO A 146 -8.48 1.04 6.15
CA PRO A 146 -9.94 1.11 6.28
C PRO A 146 -10.40 2.25 7.20
N LEU A 147 -9.53 2.70 8.10
CA LEU A 147 -9.85 3.74 9.08
C LEU A 147 -9.70 5.15 8.50
N THR A 148 -8.70 5.38 7.65
CA THR A 148 -8.37 6.72 7.14
C THR A 148 -8.62 6.88 5.65
N MET A 149 -8.88 5.79 4.93
CA MET A 149 -8.98 5.72 3.47
C MET A 149 -7.74 6.20 2.72
N LEU A 150 -6.62 6.40 3.43
CA LEU A 150 -5.35 6.80 2.81
C LEU A 150 -4.63 5.58 2.22
N PRO A 151 -3.94 5.74 1.09
CA PRO A 151 -3.09 4.70 0.50
C PRO A 151 -2.08 4.14 1.51
N GLY A 152 -1.88 2.83 1.53
CA GLY A 152 -0.97 2.18 2.48
C GLY A 152 0.44 1.92 1.97
N GLY A 153 1.17 1.07 2.69
CA GLY A 153 2.60 0.79 2.48
C GLY A 153 2.98 0.49 1.03
N ALA A 154 2.23 -0.38 0.34
CA ALA A 154 2.53 -0.74 -1.05
C ALA A 154 2.44 0.46 -2.02
N MET A 155 1.53 1.41 -1.79
CA MET A 155 1.40 2.61 -2.61
C MET A 155 2.44 3.67 -2.23
N ILE A 156 2.80 3.78 -0.95
CA ILE A 156 3.91 4.62 -0.48
C ILE A 156 5.22 4.19 -1.16
N GLU A 157 5.51 2.89 -1.17
CA GLU A 157 6.70 2.34 -1.81
C GLU A 157 6.69 2.59 -3.32
N ARG A 158 5.56 2.31 -4.00
CA ARG A 158 5.41 2.53 -5.44
C ARG A 158 5.64 3.99 -5.83
N GLU A 159 5.00 4.93 -5.13
CA GLU A 159 5.16 6.36 -5.37
C GLU A 159 6.62 6.79 -5.17
N THR A 160 7.26 6.32 -4.08
CA THR A 160 8.67 6.64 -3.80
C THR A 160 9.58 6.12 -4.90
N ASN A 161 9.44 4.85 -5.28
CA ASN A 161 10.23 4.24 -6.35
C ASN A 161 9.99 4.92 -7.70
N GLY A 162 8.75 5.36 -7.99
CA GLY A 162 8.43 6.13 -9.19
C GLY A 162 9.23 7.43 -9.28
N ARG A 163 9.29 8.20 -8.20
CA ARG A 163 10.10 9.44 -8.15
C ARG A 163 11.58 9.15 -8.31
N ILE A 164 12.09 8.10 -7.68
CA ILE A 164 13.49 7.67 -7.79
C ILE A 164 13.83 7.32 -9.24
N GLN A 165 13.01 6.49 -9.89
CA GLN A 165 13.22 6.06 -11.28
C GLN A 165 13.16 7.23 -12.27
N ASN A 166 12.29 8.20 -12.02
CA ASN A 166 12.17 9.40 -12.84
C ASN A 166 13.24 10.46 -12.56
N GLY A 167 14.13 10.24 -11.58
CA GLY A 167 15.13 11.24 -11.15
C GLY A 167 14.52 12.50 -10.53
N GLU A 168 13.31 12.39 -9.97
CA GLU A 168 12.60 13.51 -9.36
C GLU A 168 13.18 13.84 -7.98
N THR A 169 13.27 15.14 -7.67
CA THR A 169 13.63 15.58 -6.33
C THR A 169 12.42 15.52 -5.40
N PHE A 170 12.55 14.88 -4.25
CA PHE A 170 11.46 14.71 -3.28
C PHE A 170 11.94 14.83 -1.83
N ALA A 171 10.98 15.20 -0.96
CA ALA A 171 11.05 14.99 0.47
C ALA A 171 10.11 13.87 0.87
N PHE A 172 10.63 12.93 1.66
CA PHE A 172 9.87 11.89 2.33
C PHE A 172 9.71 12.29 3.80
N ILE A 173 8.49 12.62 4.19
CA ILE A 173 8.12 13.14 5.51
C ILE A 173 7.38 12.02 6.23
N TYR A 174 8.06 11.38 7.18
CA TYR A 174 7.51 10.33 8.03
C TYR A 174 6.99 10.94 9.33
N ILE A 175 5.77 10.60 9.74
CA ILE A 175 5.07 11.19 10.88
C ILE A 175 4.61 10.05 11.80
N ASP A 176 4.94 10.11 13.08
CA ASP A 176 4.53 9.15 14.10
C ASP A 176 3.90 9.88 15.29
N ILE A 177 2.86 9.28 15.89
CA ILE A 177 2.23 9.82 17.10
C ILE A 177 2.97 9.27 18.34
N ASP A 178 3.67 10.14 19.05
CA ASP A 178 4.34 9.80 20.28
C ASP A 178 3.34 9.47 21.39
N HIS A 179 3.68 8.46 22.21
CA HIS A 179 2.86 7.99 23.35
C HIS A 179 1.45 7.49 22.98
N PHE A 180 1.18 7.17 21.70
CA PHE A 180 -0.14 6.70 21.27
C PHE A 180 -0.58 5.39 21.96
N LYS A 181 0.36 4.46 22.19
CA LYS A 181 0.06 3.24 22.95
C LYS A 181 -0.44 3.56 24.35
N SER A 182 0.25 4.45 25.08
CA SER A 182 -0.13 4.83 26.44
C SER A 182 -1.51 5.50 26.48
N PHE A 183 -1.84 6.27 25.44
CA PHE A 183 -3.19 6.80 25.26
C PHE A 183 -4.24 5.69 25.07
N ASN A 184 -3.99 4.73 24.19
CA ASN A 184 -4.89 3.58 23.99
C ASN A 184 -5.07 2.74 25.25
N ASP A 185 -4.00 2.53 26.02
CA ASP A 185 -4.04 1.76 27.26
C ASP A 185 -4.93 2.45 28.33
N ALA A 186 -5.04 3.78 28.29
CA ALA A 186 -5.85 4.56 29.23
C ALA A 186 -7.29 4.87 28.74
N TYR A 187 -7.47 5.12 27.44
CA TYR A 187 -8.74 5.60 26.86
C TYR A 187 -9.43 4.59 25.94
N GLY A 188 -8.76 3.49 25.60
CA GLY A 188 -9.27 2.45 24.72
C GLY A 188 -9.12 2.76 23.23
N TYR A 189 -9.17 1.70 22.41
CA TYR A 189 -8.93 1.77 20.97
C TYR A 189 -9.93 2.63 20.19
N ALA A 190 -11.18 2.73 20.64
CA ALA A 190 -12.18 3.58 19.97
C ALA A 190 -11.79 5.07 19.98
N GLU A 191 -11.20 5.54 21.08
CA GLU A 191 -10.65 6.89 21.18
C GLU A 191 -9.34 7.01 20.39
N GLY A 192 -8.50 5.97 20.40
CA GLY A 192 -7.33 5.87 19.53
C GLY A 192 -7.67 6.06 18.05
N ASP A 193 -8.71 5.39 17.57
CA ASP A 193 -9.18 5.48 16.18
C ASP A 193 -9.66 6.90 15.83
N ARG A 194 -10.18 7.66 16.80
CA ARG A 194 -10.53 9.08 16.60
C ARG A 194 -9.27 9.93 16.42
N VAL A 195 -8.21 9.64 17.16
CA VAL A 195 -6.92 10.33 17.05
C VAL A 195 -6.27 10.02 15.69
N ILE A 196 -6.25 8.75 15.26
CA ILE A 196 -5.70 8.35 13.95
C ILE A 196 -6.46 9.06 12.81
N ARG A 197 -7.80 9.07 12.84
CA ARG A 197 -8.61 9.80 11.85
C ARG A 197 -8.32 11.30 11.84
N TYR A 198 -8.12 11.88 13.01
CA TYR A 198 -7.79 13.29 13.12
C TYR A 198 -6.39 13.61 12.58
N ALA A 199 -5.38 12.79 12.90
CA ALA A 199 -4.05 12.92 12.35
C ALA A 199 -4.09 12.84 10.81
N ALA A 200 -4.77 11.85 10.24
CA ALA A 200 -5.00 11.74 8.80
C ALA A 200 -5.62 13.02 8.21
N GLN A 201 -6.67 13.55 8.84
CA GLN A 201 -7.29 14.80 8.39
C GLN A 201 -6.34 16.01 8.42
N ILE A 202 -5.51 16.16 9.46
CA ILE A 202 -4.55 17.26 9.52
C ILE A 202 -3.52 17.12 8.40
N VAL A 203 -2.95 15.92 8.25
CA VAL A 203 -1.92 15.65 7.24
C VAL A 203 -2.47 15.96 5.84
N SER A 204 -3.66 15.42 5.51
CA SER A 204 -4.31 15.70 4.22
C SER A 204 -4.60 17.20 4.03
N LYS A 205 -5.15 17.89 5.04
CA LYS A 205 -5.43 19.34 4.96
C LYS A 205 -4.16 20.18 4.79
N ALA A 206 -3.06 19.80 5.44
CA ALA A 206 -1.80 20.50 5.29
C ALA A 206 -1.25 20.36 3.86
N VAL A 207 -1.33 19.16 3.29
CA VAL A 207 -0.95 18.92 1.89
C VAL A 207 -1.89 19.62 0.92
N SER A 208 -3.21 19.63 1.14
CA SER A 208 -4.12 20.39 0.28
C SER A 208 -3.87 21.90 0.33
N ALA A 209 -3.44 22.44 1.47
CA ALA A 209 -3.22 23.87 1.65
C ALA A 209 -1.85 24.35 1.15
N LEU A 210 -0.80 23.55 1.33
CA LEU A 210 0.59 23.95 1.06
C LEU A 210 1.24 23.15 -0.07
N GLY A 211 0.75 21.94 -0.31
CA GLY A 211 1.29 20.96 -1.26
C GLY A 211 1.05 21.30 -2.72
N GLY A 212 1.59 20.46 -3.60
CA GLY A 212 1.39 20.50 -5.05
C GLY A 212 0.43 19.40 -5.54
N PRO A 213 0.01 19.45 -6.81
CA PRO A 213 -0.93 18.48 -7.38
C PRO A 213 -0.38 17.04 -7.47
N ARG A 214 0.95 16.88 -7.30
CA ARG A 214 1.63 15.58 -7.28
C ARG A 214 2.09 15.17 -5.88
N ASP A 215 1.74 15.92 -4.83
CA ASP A 215 2.11 15.51 -3.47
C ASP A 215 1.22 14.36 -3.01
N PHE A 216 1.83 13.41 -2.32
CA PHE A 216 1.20 12.15 -1.92
C PHE A 216 1.07 12.06 -0.41
N VAL A 217 -0.04 11.50 0.06
CA VAL A 217 -0.28 11.19 1.48
C VAL A 217 -0.58 9.71 1.60
N GLY A 218 0.09 9.02 2.52
CA GLY A 218 -0.13 7.62 2.82
C GLY A 218 -0.21 7.34 4.33
N HIS A 219 -0.79 6.20 4.67
CA HIS A 219 -0.90 5.69 6.03
C HIS A 219 -0.22 4.32 6.11
N VAL A 220 0.96 4.26 6.75
CA VAL A 220 1.77 3.03 6.84
C VAL A 220 1.03 1.96 7.65
N GLY A 221 0.45 2.37 8.77
CA GLY A 221 -0.36 1.56 9.67
C GLY A 221 -0.28 2.08 11.10
N GLY A 222 -1.28 1.78 11.92
CA GLY A 222 -1.34 2.24 13.31
C GLY A 222 -1.33 3.77 13.41
N ASP A 223 -0.26 4.31 13.97
CA ASP A 223 0.01 5.72 14.22
C ASP A 223 1.04 6.37 13.26
N ASP A 224 1.44 5.65 12.21
CA ASP A 224 2.48 6.08 11.27
C ASP A 224 1.92 6.58 9.92
N PHE A 225 2.23 7.82 9.54
CA PHE A 225 1.82 8.46 8.29
C PHE A 225 3.02 8.91 7.45
N VAL A 226 2.81 9.05 6.15
CA VAL A 226 3.84 9.52 5.21
C VAL A 226 3.27 10.61 4.31
N VAL A 227 4.08 11.65 4.07
CA VAL A 227 3.88 12.61 2.99
C VAL A 227 5.09 12.57 2.05
N ILE A 228 4.85 12.49 0.75
CA ILE A 228 5.89 12.63 -0.27
C ILE A 228 5.60 13.91 -1.05
N ALA A 229 6.46 14.91 -0.89
CA ALA A 229 6.24 16.26 -1.39
C ALA A 229 7.51 16.87 -1.99
N SER A 230 7.43 18.09 -2.54
CA SER A 230 8.63 18.81 -2.93
C SER A 230 9.47 19.23 -1.71
N PRO A 231 10.82 19.18 -1.78
CA PRO A 231 11.68 19.52 -0.64
C PRO A 231 11.45 20.92 -0.08
N ALA A 232 11.21 21.90 -0.96
CA ALA A 232 10.94 23.29 -0.59
C ALA A 232 9.72 23.48 0.34
N LYS A 233 8.80 22.50 0.38
CA LYS A 233 7.58 22.54 1.19
C LYS A 233 7.68 21.74 2.48
N ALA A 234 8.70 20.89 2.62
CA ALA A 234 8.73 19.87 3.67
C ALA A 234 8.73 20.44 5.08
N GLU A 235 9.57 21.45 5.36
CA GLU A 235 9.64 22.10 6.67
C GLU A 235 8.32 22.79 7.03
N LYS A 236 7.69 23.51 6.06
CA LYS A 236 6.40 24.18 6.26
C LYS A 236 5.25 23.20 6.49
N LEU A 237 5.25 22.07 5.79
CA LEU A 237 4.28 20.99 5.99
C LEU A 237 4.43 20.41 7.40
N ALA A 238 5.65 20.05 7.80
CA ALA A 238 5.94 19.51 9.12
C ALA A 238 5.53 20.47 10.25
N GLU A 239 5.90 21.74 10.15
CA GLU A 239 5.54 22.78 11.12
C GLU A 239 4.02 22.95 11.23
N ARG A 240 3.31 23.01 10.10
CA ARG A 240 1.85 23.13 10.08
C ARG A 240 1.19 21.91 10.73
N ILE A 241 1.61 20.71 10.37
CA ILE A 241 1.06 19.45 10.89
C ILE A 241 1.28 19.38 12.41
N ALA A 242 2.52 19.59 12.86
CA ALA A 242 2.90 19.62 14.28
C ALA A 242 2.05 20.62 15.08
N SER A 243 1.97 21.87 14.60
CA SER A 243 1.23 22.94 15.28
C SER A 243 -0.27 22.63 15.42
N HIS A 244 -0.90 22.11 14.35
CA HIS A 244 -2.33 21.76 14.40
C HIS A 244 -2.58 20.57 15.33
N PHE A 245 -1.68 19.58 15.32
CA PHE A 245 -1.80 18.43 16.21
C PHE A 245 -1.66 18.84 17.67
N ASP A 246 -0.64 19.62 18.03
CA ASP A 246 -0.42 20.10 19.40
C ASP A 246 -1.60 20.92 19.96
N GLN A 247 -2.29 21.68 19.11
CA GLN A 247 -3.48 22.45 19.53
C GLN A 247 -4.67 21.55 19.88
N LYS A 248 -4.83 20.40 19.23
CA LYS A 248 -6.01 19.54 19.38
C LYS A 248 -5.74 18.31 20.24
N ALA A 249 -4.51 17.78 20.25
CA ALA A 249 -4.15 16.57 20.99
C ALA A 249 -4.64 16.61 22.46
N PRO A 250 -4.48 17.71 23.23
CA PRO A 250 -4.98 17.78 24.60
C PRO A 250 -6.51 17.63 24.72
N LEU A 251 -7.26 17.92 23.66
CA LEU A 251 -8.73 17.84 23.65
C LEU A 251 -9.27 16.41 23.57
N PHE A 252 -8.43 15.42 23.24
CA PHE A 252 -8.78 14.00 23.31
C PHE A 252 -8.71 13.43 24.73
N TYR A 253 -8.08 14.15 25.65
CA TYR A 253 -7.95 13.75 27.04
C TYR A 253 -9.11 14.30 27.85
N ASN A 254 -9.45 13.58 28.92
CA ASN A 254 -10.39 14.05 29.92
C ASN A 254 -9.84 15.35 30.57
N PRO A 255 -10.71 16.18 31.20
CA PRO A 255 -10.28 17.46 31.77
C PRO A 255 -9.16 17.35 32.82
N GLU A 256 -9.11 16.26 33.59
CA GLU A 256 -8.12 16.09 34.66
C GLU A 256 -6.72 15.79 34.11
N ASP A 257 -6.61 14.86 33.18
CA ASP A 257 -5.33 14.50 32.52
C ASP A 257 -4.82 15.66 31.67
N ARG A 258 -5.74 16.39 31.03
CA ARG A 258 -5.41 17.62 30.29
C ARG A 258 -4.81 18.69 31.19
N LEU A 259 -5.40 18.92 32.37
CA LEU A 259 -4.89 19.90 33.33
C LEU A 259 -3.54 19.48 33.90
N ARG A 260 -3.37 18.18 34.16
CA ARG A 260 -2.12 17.61 34.69
C ARG A 260 -1.00 17.51 33.65
N GLY A 261 -1.33 17.45 32.36
CA GLY A 261 -0.37 17.40 31.25
C GLY A 261 0.25 16.02 31.01
N TYR A 262 -0.33 14.96 31.58
CA TYR A 262 0.10 13.58 31.39
C TYR A 262 -1.05 12.60 31.63
N VAL A 263 -0.90 11.37 31.14
CA VAL A 263 -1.76 10.23 31.44
C VAL A 263 -1.00 9.23 32.30
N ALA A 264 -1.68 8.73 33.34
CA ALA A 264 -1.20 7.58 34.09
C ALA A 264 -1.66 6.30 33.39
N ALA A 265 -0.72 5.48 32.92
CA ALA A 265 -1.01 4.17 32.35
C ALA A 265 -0.09 3.11 32.98
N LYS A 266 -0.54 1.86 33.00
CA LYS A 266 0.28 0.76 33.51
C LYS A 266 1.32 0.33 32.47
N ASP A 267 2.58 0.23 32.88
CA ASP A 267 3.63 -0.36 32.06
C ASP A 267 3.40 -1.88 31.88
N ARG A 268 4.26 -2.53 31.09
CA ARG A 268 4.17 -4.00 30.85
C ARG A 268 4.38 -4.84 32.13
N GLN A 269 4.84 -4.23 33.22
CA GLN A 269 5.08 -4.84 34.53
C GLN A 269 3.97 -4.49 35.53
N GLY A 270 2.92 -3.79 35.09
CA GLY A 270 1.77 -3.40 35.91
C GLY A 270 2.00 -2.17 36.79
N ARG A 271 3.14 -1.49 36.66
CA ARG A 271 3.47 -0.29 37.44
C ARG A 271 2.84 0.93 36.78
N GLU A 272 2.30 1.84 37.57
CA GLU A 272 1.83 3.13 37.04
C GLU A 272 3.02 3.98 36.60
N GLU A 273 3.01 4.36 35.33
CA GLU A 273 3.97 5.26 34.71
C GLU A 273 3.22 6.47 34.14
N ARG A 274 3.88 7.64 34.19
CA ARG A 274 3.33 8.90 33.69
C ARG A 274 3.82 9.14 32.27
N PHE A 275 2.89 9.21 31.33
CA PHE A 275 3.18 9.47 29.93
C PHE A 275 2.73 10.88 29.55
N PRO A 276 3.57 11.69 28.88
CA PRO A 276 3.17 12.99 28.37
C PRO A 276 1.94 12.90 27.45
N ILE A 277 1.25 14.03 27.27
CA ILE A 277 0.26 14.18 26.21
C ILE A 277 0.90 13.85 24.86
N MET A 278 0.16 13.11 24.03
CA MET A 278 0.52 12.78 22.65
C MET A 278 1.02 13.99 21.88
N SER A 279 2.06 13.75 21.10
CA SER A 279 2.63 14.70 20.15
C SER A 279 3.09 13.98 18.89
N LEU A 280 3.70 14.70 17.94
CA LEU A 280 4.23 14.11 16.72
C LEU A 280 5.77 14.11 16.69
N SER A 281 6.33 13.01 16.21
CA SER A 281 7.71 12.93 15.74
C SER A 281 7.73 12.89 14.20
N ILE A 282 8.24 13.96 13.58
CA ILE A 282 8.23 14.12 12.11
C ILE A 282 9.66 14.07 11.55
N ALA A 283 10.02 12.96 10.91
CA ALA A 283 11.31 12.75 10.26
C ALA A 283 11.25 13.09 8.76
N ILE A 284 12.13 13.96 8.28
CA ILE A 284 12.16 14.38 6.87
C ILE A 284 13.48 13.95 6.23
N ALA A 285 13.42 13.11 5.19
CA ALA A 285 14.55 12.76 4.34
C ALA A 285 14.37 13.37 2.95
N THR A 286 15.43 13.91 2.34
CA THR A 286 15.39 14.44 0.97
C THR A 286 16.52 13.89 0.13
N ASN A 287 16.31 13.81 -1.19
CA ASN A 287 17.36 13.42 -2.14
C ASN A 287 18.14 14.62 -2.73
N GLU A 288 17.99 15.83 -2.17
CA GLU A 288 18.70 17.03 -2.64
C GLU A 288 20.20 17.01 -2.33
N LYS A 289 20.57 16.38 -1.22
CA LYS A 289 21.94 16.42 -0.66
C LYS A 289 22.56 15.04 -0.49
N ARG A 290 21.75 14.00 -0.63
CA ARG A 290 22.11 12.59 -0.42
C ARG A 290 21.37 11.73 -1.44
N SER A 291 22.01 10.69 -1.93
CA SER A 291 21.37 9.68 -2.76
C SER A 291 20.34 8.90 -1.94
N LEU A 292 19.10 8.89 -2.43
CA LEU A 292 18.02 8.00 -1.99
C LEU A 292 17.59 7.18 -3.21
N ASP A 293 18.36 6.13 -3.52
CA ASP A 293 18.29 5.32 -4.75
C ASP A 293 17.33 4.13 -4.67
N ARG A 294 16.81 3.83 -3.48
CA ARG A 294 15.80 2.78 -3.26
C ARG A 294 14.99 3.07 -2.01
N TYR A 295 13.74 2.62 -1.99
CA TYR A 295 12.83 2.78 -0.86
C TYR A 295 13.44 2.32 0.48
N ALA A 296 14.17 1.20 0.49
CA ALA A 296 14.85 0.71 1.70
C ALA A 296 15.78 1.76 2.34
N LYS A 297 16.56 2.49 1.54
CA LYS A 297 17.48 3.53 2.01
C LYS A 297 16.72 4.74 2.57
N VAL A 298 15.57 5.07 1.97
CA VAL A 298 14.66 6.11 2.48
C VAL A 298 14.13 5.71 3.87
N SER A 299 13.62 4.48 3.99
CA SER A 299 13.08 3.92 5.24
C SER A 299 14.12 3.88 6.36
N GLU A 300 15.35 3.43 6.06
CA GLU A 300 16.47 3.44 7.00
C GLU A 300 16.78 4.86 7.50
N THR A 301 16.84 5.81 6.57
CA THR A 301 17.15 7.22 6.87
C THR A 301 16.09 7.84 7.80
N VAL A 302 14.80 7.68 7.51
CA VAL A 302 13.74 8.23 8.38
C VAL A 302 13.66 7.50 9.72
N SER A 303 13.98 6.20 9.76
CA SER A 303 14.02 5.43 11.00
C SER A 303 15.15 5.88 11.94
N GLU A 304 16.29 6.31 11.40
CA GLU A 304 17.37 6.93 12.19
C GLU A 304 16.93 8.27 12.79
N ILE A 305 16.31 9.12 11.97
CA ILE A 305 15.83 10.45 12.39
C ILE A 305 14.72 10.31 13.44
N LYS A 306 13.77 9.40 13.24
CA LYS A 306 12.70 9.08 14.20
C LYS A 306 13.28 8.67 15.55
N ARG A 307 14.26 7.77 15.57
CA ARG A 307 14.95 7.37 16.82
C ARG A 307 15.63 8.55 17.52
N PHE A 308 16.26 9.43 16.75
CA PHE A 308 16.87 10.64 17.30
C PHE A 308 15.83 11.59 17.91
N LEU A 309 14.71 11.84 17.21
CA LEU A 309 13.60 12.67 17.72
C LEU A 309 13.05 12.11 19.04
N LYS A 310 12.70 10.82 19.08
CA LYS A 310 12.18 10.17 20.30
C LYS A 310 13.15 10.21 21.48
N SER A 311 14.45 10.17 21.23
CA SER A 311 15.46 10.29 22.31
C SER A 311 15.54 11.68 22.94
N ARG A 312 15.05 12.72 22.25
CA ARG A 312 15.11 14.13 22.68
C ARG A 312 13.76 14.71 23.06
N SER A 313 12.65 14.10 22.64
CA SER A 313 11.29 14.59 22.86
C SER A 313 10.72 14.32 24.27
N MET A 314 11.54 14.27 25.32
CA MET A 314 11.02 14.18 26.69
C MET A 314 10.24 15.47 27.05
N GLY A 315 8.93 15.45 26.83
CA GLY A 315 7.96 16.45 27.32
C GLY A 315 7.84 17.75 26.52
N ARG A 316 8.34 17.81 25.28
CA ARG A 316 8.29 19.04 24.44
C ARG A 316 7.48 18.84 23.17
N GLY A 317 6.15 18.86 23.26
CA GLY A 317 5.23 18.97 22.12
C GLY A 317 5.59 18.13 20.90
N SER A 318 5.08 18.53 19.73
CA SER A 318 5.48 17.93 18.46
C SER A 318 6.84 18.46 18.02
N SER A 319 7.62 17.62 17.35
CA SER A 319 8.97 17.93 16.89
C SER A 319 9.21 17.40 15.48
N TRP A 320 10.08 18.06 14.74
CA TRP A 320 10.44 17.64 13.40
C TRP A 320 11.93 17.84 13.12
N LEU A 321 12.50 17.02 12.25
CA LEU A 321 13.90 17.13 11.84
C LEU A 321 14.07 16.80 10.36
N LEU A 322 14.73 17.71 9.64
CA LEU A 322 15.20 17.53 8.27
C LEU A 322 16.62 16.95 8.25
N ASP A 323 16.80 15.86 7.50
CA ASP A 323 18.14 15.33 7.24
C ASP A 323 18.96 16.31 6.41
N ARG A 324 20.01 16.86 7.01
CA ARG A 324 20.96 17.78 6.36
C ARG A 324 22.29 17.09 6.01
N ARG A 325 22.43 15.79 6.26
CA ARG A 325 23.62 15.00 5.94
C ARG A 325 23.81 14.91 4.41
N ARG A 326 25.07 14.79 3.99
CA ARG A 326 25.46 14.58 2.58
C ARG A 326 26.05 13.18 2.43
N ASP A 327 25.95 12.61 1.24
CA ASP A 327 26.79 11.43 0.94
C ASP A 327 28.27 11.85 1.01
N ARG A 328 29.09 10.93 1.53
CA ARG A 328 30.54 11.09 1.54
C ARG A 328 31.11 10.85 0.15
#